data_AF-A0A3D5MU65-F1
#
_entry.id   AF-A0A3D5MU65-F1
#
_cell.length_a   1.000
_cell.length_b   1.000
_cell.length_c   1.000
_cell.angle_alpha   90.00
_cell.angle_beta   90.00
_cell.angle_gamma   90.00
#
_symmetry.space_group_name_H-M   'P 1'
#
loop_
_entity.id
_entity.type
_entity.pdbx_description
1 polymer ?
#
loop_
_entity_poly.entity_id
_entity_poly.type
_entity_poly.pdbx_seq_one_letter_code
_entity_poly.pdbx_strand_id
1 'polypeptide(L)' 'MNRKIKISFNSPVILTFSIICFVAYILNIITRGLTNYLLFSVYRSSLGSLFTYVRFIGHVFGHAVWDHFIG' A
#
# COMPACT_ATOMS: atom_id res chain seq x y z
N MET A 1 -21.23 -16.71 -27.99
CA MET A 1 -21.11 -17.26 -26.62
C MET A 1 -20.42 -16.23 -25.72
N ASN A 2 -21.16 -15.53 -24.87
CA ASN A 2 -20.58 -14.58 -23.91
C ASN A 2 -19.90 -15.36 -22.78
N ARG A 3 -18.58 -15.53 -22.84
CA ARG A 3 -17.81 -16.04 -21.69
C ARG A 3 -17.81 -14.96 -20.62
N LYS A 4 -18.64 -15.10 -19.59
CA LYS A 4 -18.56 -14.29 -18.38
C LYS A 4 -17.27 -14.67 -17.66
N ILE A 5 -16.32 -13.74 -17.57
CA ILE A 5 -15.14 -13.91 -16.74
C ILE A 5 -15.62 -14.06 -15.29
N LYS A 6 -15.38 -15.21 -14.67
CA LYS A 6 -15.69 -15.47 -13.26
C LYS A 6 -14.38 -15.38 -12.48
N ILE A 7 -14.18 -14.28 -11.77
CA ILE A 7 -13.05 -14.11 -10.85
C ILE A 7 -13.43 -14.77 -9.52
N SER A 8 -12.67 -15.77 -9.08
CA SER A 8 -12.83 -16.40 -7.76
C SER A 8 -11.70 -15.98 -6.84
N PHE A 9 -12.04 -15.42 -5.69
CA PHE A 9 -11.10 -15.07 -4.62
C PHE A 9 -10.94 -16.27 -3.69
N ASN A 10 -9.94 -17.11 -3.92
CA ASN A 10 -9.62 -18.24 -3.03
C ASN A 10 -8.89 -17.80 -1.75
N SER A 11 -8.28 -16.61 -1.76
CA SER A 11 -7.62 -16.01 -0.61
C SER A 11 -7.94 -14.50 -0.54
N PRO A 12 -9.11 -14.14 0.02
CA PRO A 12 -9.57 -12.75 0.03
C PRO A 12 -8.61 -11.84 0.79
N VAL A 13 -8.09 -12.27 1.94
CA VAL A 13 -7.18 -11.45 2.76
C VAL A 13 -5.87 -11.16 2.03
N ILE A 14 -5.21 -12.18 1.48
CA ILE A 14 -3.93 -12.03 0.81
C ILE A 14 -4.10 -11.17 -0.45
N LEU A 15 -5.09 -11.49 -1.28
CA LEU A 15 -5.27 -10.79 -2.55
C LEU A 15 -5.67 -9.32 -2.33
N THR A 16 -6.54 -9.03 -1.37
CA THR A 16 -6.88 -7.65 -1.00
C THR A 16 -5.66 -6.90 -0.46
N PHE A 17 -4.87 -7.52 0.43
CA PHE A 17 -3.64 -6.93 0.95
C PHE A 17 -2.66 -6.58 -0.17
N SER A 18 -2.38 -7.53 -1.08
CA SER A 18 -1.48 -7.30 -2.21
C SER A 18 -1.98 -6.19 -3.15
N ILE A 19 -3.29 -6.13 -3.41
CA ILE A 19 -3.89 -5.06 -4.21
C ILE A 19 -3.71 -3.69 -3.53
N ILE A 20 -3.92 -3.60 -2.21
CA ILE A 20 -3.72 -2.36 -1.45
C ILE A 20 -2.25 -1.90 -1.55
N CYS A 21 -1.29 -2.81 -1.34
CA CYS A 21 0.13 -2.50 -1.48
C CYS A 21 0.47 -2.02 -2.91
N PHE A 22 -0.10 -2.65 -3.93
CA PHE A 22 0.12 -2.26 -5.32
C PHE A 22 -0.44 -0.86 -5.63
N VAL A 23 -1.65 -0.56 -5.16
CA VAL A 23 -2.26 0.77 -5.30
C VAL A 23 -1.42 1.82 -4.55
N ALA A 24 -0.97 1.52 -3.33
CA ALA A 24 -0.09 2.39 -2.56
C ALA A 24 1.23 2.69 -3.31
N TYR A 25 1.81 1.68 -3.96
CA TYR A 25 3.01 1.85 -4.79
C TYR A 25 2.76 2.72 -6.04
N ILE A 26 1.64 2.52 -6.74
CA ILE A 26 1.26 3.40 -7.86
C ILE A 26 1.10 4.85 -7.38
N LEU A 27 0.43 5.06 -6.25
CA LEU A 27 0.30 6.39 -5.65
C LEU A 27 1.66 6.97 -5.28
N ASN A 28 2.59 6.16 -4.78
CA ASN A 28 3.95 6.59 -4.49
C ASN A 28 4.68 7.09 -5.76
N ILE A 29 4.54 6.39 -6.89
CA ILE A 29 5.12 6.81 -8.18
C ILE A 29 4.50 8.14 -8.65
N ILE A 30 3.16 8.21 -8.70
CA ILE A 30 2.43 9.38 -9.21
C ILE A 30 2.75 10.62 -8.36
N THR A 31 2.86 10.45 -7.05
CA THR A 31 3.15 11.54 -6.10
C THR A 31 4.64 11.77 -5.86
N ARG A 32 5.51 11.10 -6.61
CA ARG A 32 6.98 11.21 -6.50
C ARG A 32 7.49 11.03 -5.06
N GLY A 33 6.93 10.08 -4.32
CA GLY A 33 7.35 9.77 -2.95
C GLY A 33 6.49 10.39 -1.84
N LEU A 34 5.66 11.39 -2.15
CA LEU A 34 4.93 12.15 -1.12
C LEU A 34 3.93 11.27 -0.34
N THR A 35 3.22 10.38 -1.01
CA THR A 35 2.26 9.47 -0.36
C THR A 35 2.94 8.56 0.67
N ASN A 36 4.08 7.94 0.31
CA ASN A 36 4.84 7.13 1.26
C ASN A 36 5.31 7.97 2.45
N TYR A 37 5.84 9.16 2.19
CA TYR A 37 6.34 10.02 3.26
C TYR A 37 5.25 10.41 4.28
N LEU A 38 4.04 10.75 3.80
CA LEU A 38 2.95 11.22 4.67
C LEU A 38 2.20 10.09 5.38
N LEU A 39 1.98 8.96 4.70
CA LEU A 39 1.03 7.93 5.15
C LEU A 39 1.67 6.59 5.51
N PHE A 40 2.85 6.28 4.98
CA PHE A 40 3.44 4.95 5.11
C PHE A 40 4.85 4.93 5.71
N SER A 41 5.48 6.09 5.94
CA SER A 41 6.81 6.19 6.57
C SER A 41 6.70 6.55 8.04
N VAL A 42 7.13 5.66 8.92
CA VAL A 42 7.21 5.93 10.37
C VAL A 42 8.49 6.66 10.76
N TYR A 43 9.46 6.83 9.85
CA TYR A 43 10.75 7.45 10.14
C TYR A 43 10.60 8.88 10.67
N ARG A 44 11.17 9.15 11.85
CA ARG A 44 11.09 10.44 12.57
C ARG A 44 9.67 10.97 12.80
N SER A 45 8.70 10.07 12.95
CA SER A 45 7.32 10.47 13.25
C SER A 45 7.18 10.97 14.69
N SER A 46 6.48 12.10 14.87
CA SER A 46 6.19 12.67 16.19
C SER A 46 4.93 12.04 16.77
N LEU A 47 4.95 11.60 18.03
CA LEU A 47 3.78 11.05 18.72
C LEU A 47 2.64 12.07 18.89
N GLY A 48 2.94 13.37 18.78
CA GLY A 48 1.93 14.44 18.81
C GLY A 48 1.16 14.64 17.49
N SER A 49 1.58 13.98 16.40
CA SER A 49 0.88 14.06 15.11
C SER A 49 -0.14 12.93 14.96
N LEU A 50 -1.38 13.26 14.61
CA LEU A 50 -2.43 12.26 14.37
C LEU A 50 -2.05 11.27 13.24
N PHE A 51 -1.32 11.74 12.24
CA PHE A 51 -0.84 10.90 11.13
C PHE A 51 0.14 9.82 11.57
N THR A 52 0.81 9.97 12.71
CA THR A 52 1.72 8.95 13.24
C THR A 52 0.98 7.64 13.55
N TYR A 53 -0.23 7.73 14.10
CA TYR A 53 -1.04 6.54 14.41
C TYR A 53 -1.58 5.88 13.14
N VAL A 54 -1.91 6.66 12.12
CA VAL A 54 -2.24 6.14 10.79
C VAL A 54 -1.04 5.39 10.21
N ARG A 55 0.17 5.98 10.29
CA ARG A 55 1.41 5.37 9.81
C ARG A 55 1.77 4.09 10.55
N PHE A 56 1.49 3.98 11.85
CA PHE A 56 1.74 2.75 12.61
C PHE A 56 1.03 1.53 12.06
N ILE A 57 -0.15 1.71 11.46
CA ILE A 57 -0.85 0.59 10.79
C ILE A 57 -0.53 0.61 9.30
N GLY A 58 -0.56 1.78 8.67
CA GLY A 58 -0.42 1.93 7.23
C GLY A 58 0.96 1.59 6.67
N HIS A 59 2.03 1.65 7.48
CA HIS A 59 3.39 1.42 6.99
C HIS A 59 3.59 0.06 6.32
N VAL A 60 2.81 -0.95 6.69
CA VAL A 60 2.86 -2.29 6.09
C VAL A 60 2.47 -2.30 4.61
N PHE A 61 1.77 -1.27 4.13
CA PHE A 61 1.33 -1.17 2.73
C PHE A 61 2.33 -0.41 1.83
N GLY A 62 3.19 0.44 2.41
CA GLY A 62 4.07 1.33 1.65
C GLY A 62 5.34 0.65 1.13
N HIS A 63 5.68 0.89 -0.14
CA HIS A 63 6.89 0.36 -0.77
C HIS A 63 7.62 1.49 -1.51
N ALA A 64 8.93 1.66 -1.25
CA ALA A 64 9.70 2.80 -1.76
C ALA A 64 10.18 2.59 -3.21
N VAL A 65 10.46 1.34 -3.57
CA VAL A 65 11.02 0.94 -4.88
C VAL A 65 10.37 -0.35 -5.36
N TRP A 66 10.43 -0.60 -6.67
CA TRP A 66 9.85 -1.78 -7.31
C TRP A 66 10.40 -3.09 -6.75
N ASP A 67 11.73 -3.18 -6.60
CA ASP A 67 12.38 -4.41 -6.16
C ASP A 67 11.87 -4.84 -4.78
N HIS A 68 11.67 -3.88 -3.87
CA HIS A 68 11.10 -4.14 -2.55
C HIS A 68 9.63 -4.59 -2.60
N PHE A 69 8.85 -4.16 -3.61
CA PHE A 69 7.45 -4.55 -3.77
C PHE A 69 7.27 -5.96 -4.32
N ILE A 70 8.12 -6.37 -5.27
CA ILE A 70 7.97 -7.65 -5.97
C ILE A 70 8.68 -8.82 -5.27
N GLY A 71 9.64 -8.54 -4.38
CA GLY A 71 10.40 -9.52 -3.61
C GLY A 71 11.88 -9.56 -3.98
#